data_AF-A0A261SP15-F1
#
_entry.id   AF-A0A261SP15-F1
#
_cell.length_a   1.000
_cell.length_b   1.000
_cell.length_c   1.000
_cell.angle_alpha   90.00
_cell.angle_beta   90.00
_cell.angle_gamma   90.00
#
_symmetry.space_group_name_H-M   'P 1'
#
loop_
_entity.id
_entity.type
_entity.pdbx_description
1 polymer ?
#
loop_
_entity_poly.entity_id
_entity_poly.type
_entity_poly.pdbx_seq_one_letter_code
_entity_poly.pdbx_strand_id
1 'polypeptide(L)'
;MLFLLSPAKKLDYDTPLKTETHTQPLFVDQAAALIKVLKTKSADDIGALMSLSPALSELNVARYAGWKKTFTLDNARQAVLAFNGDVYEGLEAGSLSERQLEWAQDHVVILSGLYGALRPLDLMQPYRLEMGTRLENPKGKNLYEYWGSGIAAYLNQRQEGQKSPVIINLASEEYFKVVDQKTLNARVVQCVFQDWKNDAWKVISFHAKRARGLMARYAITHKIAKPEGLQAFDSEGYAYDASASSADKLVFRRKQA
;
A
#
# COMPACT_ATOMS: atom_id res chain seq x y z
N MET A 1 -12.56 -8.49 7.32
CA MET A 1 -12.42 -7.49 6.24
C MET A 1 -11.03 -6.88 6.29
N LEU A 2 -10.37 -6.77 5.14
CA LEU A 2 -9.07 -6.12 4.98
C LEU A 2 -9.15 -4.91 4.03
N PHE A 3 -8.23 -3.97 4.19
CA PHE A 3 -8.05 -2.80 3.32
C PHE A 3 -6.68 -2.87 2.66
N LEU A 4 -6.63 -2.78 1.33
CA LEU A 4 -5.35 -2.76 0.60
C LEU A 4 -4.96 -1.34 0.23
N LEU A 5 -3.74 -0.93 0.56
CA LEU A 5 -3.15 0.34 0.18
C LEU A 5 -1.95 0.14 -0.75
N SER A 6 -1.71 1.14 -1.60
CA SER A 6 -0.43 1.27 -2.31
C SER A 6 0.66 1.81 -1.37
N PRO A 7 1.94 1.47 -1.60
CA PRO A 7 3.05 2.10 -0.90
C PRO A 7 3.27 3.52 -1.43
N ALA A 8 4.16 4.27 -0.78
CA ALA A 8 4.61 5.56 -1.28
C ALA A 8 6.04 5.51 -1.81
N LYS A 9 6.31 6.49 -2.68
CA LYS A 9 7.60 6.68 -3.35
C LYS A 9 8.61 7.43 -2.49
N LYS A 10 8.13 8.41 -1.70
CA LYS A 10 8.94 9.11 -0.70
C LYS A 10 8.80 8.36 0.62
N LEU A 11 9.85 8.46 1.42
CA LEU A 11 9.94 7.83 2.72
C LEU A 11 10.36 8.88 3.75
N ASP A 12 9.86 8.75 4.96
CA ASP A 12 10.21 9.58 6.12
C ASP A 12 10.84 8.68 7.19
N TYR A 13 12.11 8.93 7.48
CA TYR A 13 12.85 8.25 8.55
C TYR A 13 13.31 9.21 9.65
N ASP A 14 12.93 10.49 9.53
CA ASP A 14 13.46 11.58 10.35
C ASP A 14 12.44 12.07 11.37
N THR A 15 11.13 12.04 11.04
CA THR A 15 10.08 12.46 11.97
C THR A 15 10.09 11.60 13.24
N PRO A 16 10.05 12.18 14.45
CA PRO A 16 9.99 11.43 15.70
C PRO A 16 8.81 10.45 15.75
N LEU A 17 9.07 9.22 16.19
CA LEU A 17 8.04 8.21 16.35
C LEU A 17 7.31 8.40 17.68
N LYS A 18 5.97 8.29 17.66
CA LYS A 18 5.14 8.27 18.87
C LYS A 18 4.97 6.88 19.48
N THR A 19 5.38 5.86 18.74
CA THR A 19 5.27 4.45 19.12
C THR A 19 6.54 3.69 18.75
N GLU A 20 6.98 2.82 19.65
CA GLU A 20 8.03 1.84 19.41
C GLU A 20 7.45 0.46 19.05
N THR A 21 6.13 0.30 19.16
CA THR A 21 5.43 -0.95 18.83
C THR A 21 5.67 -1.28 17.36
N HIS A 22 6.16 -2.48 17.09
CA HIS A 22 6.49 -2.92 15.75
C HIS A 22 6.37 -4.43 15.60
N THR A 23 6.33 -4.86 14.34
CA THR A 23 6.40 -6.25 13.93
C THR A 23 7.46 -6.44 12.85
N GLN A 24 7.78 -7.68 12.53
CA GLN A 24 8.72 -8.02 11.47
C GLN A 24 7.98 -8.29 10.16
N PRO A 25 8.54 -7.87 9.01
CA PRO A 25 7.96 -8.16 7.70
C PRO A 25 7.96 -9.67 7.44
N LEU A 26 6.94 -10.15 6.73
CA LEU A 26 6.71 -11.59 6.57
C LEU A 26 7.55 -12.22 5.44
N PHE A 27 7.81 -11.47 4.37
CA PHE A 27 8.45 -11.97 3.15
C PHE A 27 9.93 -11.58 3.05
N VAL A 28 10.68 -11.70 4.15
CA VAL A 28 12.09 -11.26 4.21
C VAL A 28 12.98 -12.01 3.23
N ASP A 29 12.80 -13.33 3.07
CA ASP A 29 13.62 -14.12 2.15
C ASP A 29 13.35 -13.78 0.69
N GLN A 30 12.08 -13.51 0.37
CA GLN A 30 11.68 -13.05 -0.95
C GLN A 30 12.21 -11.63 -1.21
N ALA A 31 12.14 -10.73 -0.24
CA ALA A 31 12.74 -9.40 -0.36
C ALA A 31 14.27 -9.50 -0.56
N ALA A 32 14.95 -10.37 0.18
CA ALA A 32 16.39 -10.59 0.07
C ALA A 32 16.80 -11.10 -1.31
N ALA A 33 16.01 -11.97 -1.94
CA ALA A 33 16.27 -12.45 -3.29
C ALA A 33 16.17 -11.32 -4.33
N LEU A 34 15.20 -10.42 -4.20
CA LEU A 34 15.10 -9.22 -5.05
C LEU A 34 16.26 -8.25 -4.80
N ILE A 35 16.63 -8.02 -3.54
CA ILE A 35 17.79 -7.19 -3.17
C ILE A 35 19.08 -7.78 -3.75
N LYS A 36 19.24 -9.11 -3.77
CA LYS A 36 20.41 -9.75 -4.38
C LYS A 36 20.53 -9.39 -5.86
N VAL A 37 19.43 -9.35 -6.60
CA VAL A 37 19.42 -8.90 -8.01
C VAL A 37 19.71 -7.41 -8.12
N LEU A 38 19.09 -6.58 -7.27
CA LEU A 38 19.29 -5.12 -7.30
C LEU A 38 20.74 -4.71 -6.96
N LYS A 39 21.42 -5.46 -6.07
CA LYS A 39 22.83 -5.23 -5.70
C LYS A 39 23.81 -5.43 -6.87
N THR A 40 23.42 -6.11 -7.95
CA THR A 40 24.31 -6.30 -9.12
C THR A 40 24.18 -5.19 -10.15
N LYS A 41 23.28 -4.22 -9.95
CA LYS A 41 22.97 -3.16 -10.90
C LYS A 41 23.76 -1.89 -10.59
N SER A 42 24.28 -1.23 -11.63
CA SER A 42 24.87 0.09 -11.51
C SER A 42 23.82 1.18 -11.25
N ALA A 43 24.25 2.39 -10.90
CA ALA A 43 23.34 3.53 -10.78
C ALA A 43 22.63 3.82 -12.10
N ASP A 44 23.32 3.70 -13.24
CA ASP A 44 22.73 3.89 -14.57
C ASP A 44 21.67 2.82 -14.86
N ASP A 45 21.94 1.55 -14.54
CA ASP A 45 20.96 0.46 -14.68
C ASP A 45 19.70 0.72 -13.84
N ILE A 46 19.87 1.15 -12.59
CA ILE A 46 18.75 1.48 -11.68
C ILE A 46 17.97 2.69 -12.21
N GLY A 47 18.67 3.72 -12.69
CA GLY A 47 18.08 4.91 -13.28
C GLY A 47 17.23 4.59 -14.50
N ALA A 48 17.75 3.76 -15.40
CA ALA A 48 17.02 3.28 -16.57
C ALA A 48 15.82 2.41 -16.18
N LEU A 49 16.02 1.47 -15.25
CA LEU A 49 14.99 0.50 -14.82
C LEU A 49 13.76 1.15 -14.19
N MET A 50 13.95 2.24 -13.43
CA MET A 50 12.89 2.90 -12.66
C MET A 50 12.62 4.34 -13.08
N SER A 51 13.25 4.80 -14.17
CA SER A 51 13.17 6.17 -14.70
C SER A 51 13.47 7.22 -13.63
N LEU A 52 14.62 7.09 -12.98
CA LEU A 52 15.07 7.96 -11.88
C LEU A 52 16.11 8.98 -12.35
N SER A 53 16.22 10.09 -11.62
CA SER A 53 17.34 11.01 -11.78
C SER A 53 18.64 10.36 -11.26
N PRO A 54 19.83 10.80 -11.73
CA PRO A 54 21.11 10.25 -11.29
C PRO A 54 21.27 10.19 -9.77
N ALA A 55 20.98 11.30 -9.07
CA ALA A 55 21.04 11.36 -7.61
C ALA A 55 20.11 10.36 -6.91
N LEU A 56 18.91 10.14 -7.46
CA LEU A 56 17.97 9.18 -6.89
C LEU A 56 18.39 7.73 -7.20
N SER A 57 19.04 7.49 -8.33
CA SER A 57 19.62 6.19 -8.67
C SER A 57 20.75 5.82 -7.71
N GLU A 58 21.71 6.72 -7.49
CA GLU A 58 22.81 6.53 -6.55
C GLU A 58 22.31 6.26 -5.13
N LEU A 59 21.34 7.06 -4.67
CA LEU A 59 20.70 6.86 -3.37
C LEU A 59 20.11 5.44 -3.24
N ASN A 60 19.45 4.94 -4.27
CA ASN A 60 18.84 3.61 -4.21
C ASN A 60 19.86 2.48 -4.33
N VAL A 61 20.94 2.63 -5.11
CA VAL A 61 22.07 1.69 -5.08
C VAL A 61 22.66 1.59 -3.67
N ALA A 62 22.88 2.72 -3.00
CA ALA A 62 23.37 2.75 -1.62
C ALA A 62 22.39 2.07 -0.65
N ARG A 63 21.07 2.33 -0.79
CA ARG A 63 20.03 1.64 -0.01
C ARG A 63 20.06 0.14 -0.21
N TYR A 64 20.14 -0.35 -1.45
CA TYR A 64 20.21 -1.79 -1.71
C TYR A 64 21.46 -2.38 -1.10
N ALA A 65 22.63 -1.76 -1.29
CA ALA A 65 23.90 -2.19 -0.72
C ALA A 65 23.82 -2.34 0.81
N GLY A 66 23.25 -1.34 1.48
CA GLY A 66 23.07 -1.28 2.93
C GLY A 66 21.95 -2.17 3.48
N TRP A 67 21.07 -2.70 2.62
CA TRP A 67 19.93 -3.52 3.06
C TRP A 67 20.37 -4.83 3.72
N LYS A 68 19.75 -5.16 4.85
CA LYS A 68 20.00 -6.36 5.68
C LYS A 68 18.69 -7.07 6.04
N LYS A 69 18.76 -8.37 6.29
CA LYS A 69 17.61 -9.19 6.73
C LYS A 69 17.14 -8.89 8.16
N THR A 70 17.95 -8.23 8.98
CA THR A 70 17.63 -7.90 10.37
C THR A 70 17.10 -6.48 10.47
N PHE A 71 15.86 -6.33 10.95
CA PHE A 71 15.19 -5.03 11.08
C PHE A 71 15.10 -4.63 12.55
N THR A 72 15.65 -3.46 12.86
CA THR A 72 15.57 -2.81 14.18
C THR A 72 15.10 -1.37 14.00
N LEU A 73 14.66 -0.72 15.07
CA LEU A 73 14.27 0.70 15.02
C LEU A 73 15.44 1.62 14.61
N ASP A 74 16.69 1.16 14.74
CA ASP A 74 17.87 1.93 14.29
C ASP A 74 18.04 1.95 12.76
N ASN A 75 17.53 0.93 12.07
CA ASN A 75 17.75 0.75 10.63
C ASN A 75 16.47 0.70 9.81
N ALA A 76 15.31 0.60 10.46
CA ALA A 76 14.03 0.39 9.85
C ALA A 76 12.93 1.16 10.59
N ARG A 77 11.80 1.34 9.93
CA ARG A 77 10.64 2.03 10.47
C ARG A 77 9.36 1.30 10.09
N GLN A 78 8.34 1.37 10.95
CA GLN A 78 7.02 0.81 10.68
C GLN A 78 6.49 1.34 9.34
N ALA A 79 6.01 0.46 8.47
CA ALA A 79 5.62 0.80 7.10
C ALA A 79 4.65 1.98 7.02
N VAL A 80 3.63 2.01 7.89
CA VAL A 80 2.61 3.08 7.89
C VAL A 80 3.16 4.44 8.33
N LEU A 81 4.28 4.46 9.05
CA LEU A 81 4.97 5.67 9.52
C LEU A 81 6.18 6.03 8.65
N ALA A 82 6.64 5.12 7.80
CA ALA A 82 7.76 5.33 6.89
C ALA A 82 7.31 5.86 5.52
N PHE A 83 6.18 5.39 5.00
CA PHE A 83 5.69 5.85 3.70
C PHE A 83 5.16 7.29 3.77
N ASN A 84 5.59 8.13 2.82
CA ASN A 84 5.23 9.53 2.76
C ASN A 84 4.74 9.93 1.35
N GLY A 85 3.56 10.55 1.27
CA GLY A 85 2.91 11.03 0.04
C GLY A 85 1.38 11.03 0.17
N ASP A 86 0.67 11.45 -0.87
CA ASP A 86 -0.78 11.77 -0.82
C ASP A 86 -1.65 10.76 -0.03
N VAL A 87 -1.47 9.45 -0.23
CA VAL A 87 -2.21 8.40 0.51
C VAL A 87 -1.93 8.48 2.01
N TYR A 88 -0.67 8.66 2.40
CA TYR A 88 -0.23 8.68 3.79
C TYR A 88 -0.46 10.03 4.46
N GLU A 89 -0.50 11.11 3.68
CA GLU A 89 -1.01 12.41 4.15
C GLU A 89 -2.50 12.36 4.47
N GLY A 90 -3.30 11.66 3.66
CA GLY A 90 -4.72 11.43 3.95
C GLY A 90 -4.94 10.46 5.12
N LEU A 91 -4.07 9.46 5.27
CA LEU A 91 -4.14 8.50 6.38
C LEU A 91 -3.73 9.14 7.72
N GLU A 92 -2.71 9.99 7.68
CA GLU A 92 -2.13 10.69 8.82
C GLU A 92 -1.85 9.75 10.00
N ALA A 93 -1.13 8.66 9.73
CA ALA A 93 -0.96 7.57 10.70
C ALA A 93 -0.23 8.00 11.99
N GLY A 94 0.64 9.00 11.92
CA GLY A 94 1.31 9.57 13.09
C GLY A 94 0.39 10.31 14.07
N SER A 95 -0.88 10.54 13.71
CA SER A 95 -1.89 11.10 14.62
C SER A 95 -2.79 10.02 15.25
N LEU A 96 -2.67 8.75 14.85
CA LEU A 96 -3.45 7.65 15.40
C LEU A 96 -2.95 7.26 16.80
N SER A 97 -3.89 6.86 17.65
CA SER A 97 -3.59 6.23 18.95
C SER A 97 -3.07 4.80 18.78
N GLU A 98 -2.42 4.26 19.81
CA GLU A 98 -1.96 2.86 19.84
C GLU A 98 -3.07 1.87 19.48
N ARG A 99 -4.26 2.02 20.07
CA ARG A 99 -5.43 1.16 19.77
C ARG A 99 -5.90 1.25 18.32
N GLN A 100 -5.74 2.41 17.68
CA GLN A 100 -6.07 2.58 16.27
C GLN A 100 -4.99 1.98 15.38
N LEU A 101 -3.72 2.05 15.78
CA LEU A 101 -2.62 1.36 15.10
C LEU A 101 -2.72 -0.16 15.22
N GLU A 102 -3.11 -0.68 16.38
CA GLU A 102 -3.42 -2.10 16.59
C GLU A 102 -4.56 -2.55 15.67
N TRP A 103 -5.65 -1.79 15.60
CA TRP A 103 -6.73 -2.09 14.66
C TRP A 103 -6.25 -2.04 13.20
N ALA A 104 -5.46 -1.03 12.84
CA ALA A 104 -4.88 -0.94 11.51
C ALA A 104 -3.99 -2.15 11.21
N GLN A 105 -3.20 -2.63 12.18
CA GLN A 105 -2.33 -3.79 12.05
C GLN A 105 -3.10 -5.05 11.61
N ASP A 106 -4.30 -5.23 12.16
CA ASP A 106 -5.16 -6.39 11.88
C ASP A 106 -5.98 -6.25 10.59
N HIS A 107 -6.23 -5.02 10.14
CA HIS A 107 -7.18 -4.75 9.06
C HIS A 107 -6.58 -4.12 7.80
N VAL A 108 -5.37 -3.56 7.85
CA VAL A 108 -4.72 -2.89 6.71
C VAL A 108 -3.55 -3.73 6.20
N VAL A 109 -3.41 -3.79 4.89
CA VAL A 109 -2.27 -4.38 4.20
C VAL A 109 -1.76 -3.41 3.15
N ILE A 110 -0.47 -3.08 3.21
CA ILE A 110 0.19 -2.21 2.25
C ILE A 110 0.92 -3.11 1.25
N LEU A 111 0.51 -3.08 -0.01
CA LEU A 111 1.19 -3.81 -1.08
C LEU A 111 2.57 -3.20 -1.33
N SER A 112 3.56 -4.02 -1.69
CA SER A 112 4.94 -3.59 -1.85
C SER A 112 5.65 -4.36 -2.96
N GLY A 113 6.36 -3.68 -3.86
CA GLY A 113 7.17 -4.37 -4.86
C GLY A 113 8.30 -5.19 -4.25
N LEU A 114 8.90 -4.71 -3.17
CA LEU A 114 10.03 -5.37 -2.50
C LEU A 114 9.59 -6.38 -1.42
N TYR A 115 8.61 -6.00 -0.60
CA TYR A 115 8.18 -6.81 0.55
C TYR A 115 6.91 -7.61 0.27
N GLY A 116 6.31 -7.47 -0.91
CA GLY A 116 5.07 -8.15 -1.32
C GLY A 116 3.84 -7.55 -0.63
N ALA A 117 3.72 -7.79 0.67
CA ALA A 117 2.71 -7.22 1.54
C ALA A 117 3.30 -6.90 2.91
N LEU A 118 2.99 -5.70 3.42
CA LEU A 118 3.38 -5.20 4.73
C LEU A 118 2.13 -4.95 5.57
N ARG A 119 2.20 -5.26 6.86
CA ARG A 119 1.27 -4.73 7.86
C ARG A 119 1.73 -3.33 8.28
N PRO A 120 0.82 -2.47 8.78
CA PRO A 120 1.16 -1.13 9.22
C PRO A 120 2.40 -1.00 10.11
N LEU A 121 2.55 -1.90 11.07
CA LEU A 121 3.63 -1.91 12.06
C LEU A 121 4.83 -2.77 11.65
N ASP A 122 4.81 -3.40 10.47
CA ASP A 122 5.98 -4.12 9.98
C ASP A 122 7.13 -3.14 9.72
N LEU A 123 8.29 -3.42 10.31
CA LEU A 123 9.50 -2.68 10.01
C LEU A 123 9.89 -2.89 8.55
N MET A 124 10.26 -1.78 7.89
CA MET A 124 10.87 -1.81 6.57
C MET A 124 12.11 -0.94 6.56
N GLN A 125 13.11 -1.37 5.78
CA GLN A 125 14.27 -0.55 5.42
C GLN A 125 13.95 0.26 4.16
N PRO A 126 14.60 1.41 3.95
CA PRO A 126 14.31 2.28 2.82
C PRO A 126 14.68 1.60 1.50
N TYR A 127 13.81 1.75 0.50
CA TYR A 127 13.99 1.17 -0.82
C TYR A 127 13.22 1.97 -1.88
N ARG A 128 13.48 1.65 -3.14
CA ARG A 128 12.60 2.01 -4.26
C ARG A 128 12.40 0.77 -5.12
N LEU A 129 11.16 0.31 -5.28
CA LEU A 129 10.85 -0.79 -6.18
C LEU A 129 9.34 -0.82 -6.39
N GLU A 130 8.89 -0.09 -7.42
CA GLU A 130 7.47 -0.08 -7.79
C GLU A 130 7.03 -1.44 -8.34
N MET A 131 5.78 -1.82 -8.10
CA MET A 131 5.25 -3.11 -8.56
C MET A 131 5.29 -3.25 -10.09
N GLY A 132 5.12 -2.14 -10.81
CA GLY A 132 5.22 -2.10 -12.26
C GLY A 132 6.63 -2.31 -12.84
N THR A 133 7.69 -2.33 -12.02
CA THR A 133 9.07 -2.46 -12.51
C THR A 133 9.31 -3.82 -13.17
N ARG A 134 9.86 -3.79 -14.39
CA ARG A 134 10.26 -4.99 -15.16
C ARG A 134 11.63 -5.50 -14.73
N LEU A 135 11.74 -5.86 -13.45
CA LEU A 135 12.95 -6.45 -12.89
C LEU A 135 12.96 -7.95 -13.21
N GLU A 136 13.85 -8.37 -14.10
CA GLU A 136 14.14 -9.79 -14.32
C GLU A 136 14.70 -10.42 -13.05
N ASN A 137 14.20 -11.60 -12.72
CA ASN A 137 14.46 -12.29 -11.45
C ASN A 137 14.31 -13.82 -11.65
N PRO A 138 14.73 -14.65 -10.68
CA PRO A 138 14.71 -16.11 -10.85
C PRO A 138 13.34 -16.74 -11.13
N LYS A 139 12.23 -16.02 -10.93
CA LYS A 139 10.87 -16.50 -11.14
C LYS A 139 10.17 -15.86 -12.35
N GLY A 140 10.82 -14.95 -13.07
CA GLY A 140 10.22 -14.30 -14.23
C GLY A 140 10.83 -12.96 -14.60
N LYS A 141 10.17 -12.27 -15.53
CA LYS A 141 10.65 -11.00 -16.14
C LYS A 141 10.15 -9.74 -15.43
N ASN A 142 9.32 -9.88 -14.40
CA ASN A 142 8.75 -8.76 -13.64
C ASN A 142 8.32 -9.21 -12.23
N LEU A 143 7.86 -8.24 -11.42
CA LEU A 143 7.45 -8.49 -10.03
C LEU A 143 6.10 -9.20 -9.90
N TYR A 144 5.20 -9.09 -10.89
CA TYR A 144 3.94 -9.83 -10.89
C TYR A 144 4.17 -11.33 -10.97
N GLU A 145 5.07 -11.76 -11.86
CA GLU A 145 5.49 -13.16 -11.99
C GLU A 145 6.26 -13.63 -10.75
N TYR A 146 7.11 -12.77 -10.19
CA TYR A 146 7.88 -13.07 -8.99
C TYR A 146 7.01 -13.41 -7.77
N TRP A 147 6.01 -12.56 -7.53
CA TRP A 147 5.10 -12.72 -6.39
C TRP A 147 4.05 -13.80 -6.65
N GLY A 148 3.63 -14.00 -7.91
CA GLY A 148 2.68 -15.04 -8.30
C GLY A 148 1.46 -15.06 -7.39
N SER A 149 1.11 -16.23 -6.86
CA SER A 149 -0.02 -16.40 -5.94
C SER A 149 0.32 -16.09 -4.47
N GLY A 150 1.58 -15.79 -4.13
CA GLY A 150 2.04 -15.68 -2.74
C GLY A 150 1.34 -14.58 -1.94
N ILE A 151 1.08 -13.43 -2.56
CA ILE A 151 0.37 -12.33 -1.90
C ILE A 151 -1.11 -12.69 -1.70
N ALA A 152 -1.77 -13.28 -2.70
CA ALA A 152 -3.16 -13.72 -2.57
C ALA A 152 -3.31 -14.82 -1.49
N ALA A 153 -2.38 -15.77 -1.42
CA ALA A 153 -2.35 -16.81 -0.39
C ALA A 153 -2.25 -16.21 1.03
N TYR A 154 -1.40 -15.20 1.21
CA TYR A 154 -1.30 -14.48 2.48
C TYR A 154 -2.58 -13.70 2.82
N LEU A 155 -3.21 -13.05 1.84
CA LEU A 155 -4.49 -12.36 2.06
C LEU A 155 -5.63 -13.32 2.43
N ASN A 156 -5.60 -14.55 1.92
CA ASN A 156 -6.50 -15.62 2.34
C ASN A 156 -6.25 -16.03 3.79
N GLN A 157 -4.99 -16.28 4.16
CA GLN A 157 -4.60 -16.62 5.52
C GLN A 157 -5.06 -15.55 6.53
N ARG A 158 -4.89 -14.27 6.19
CA ARG A 158 -5.32 -13.14 7.02
C ARG A 158 -6.83 -13.06 7.26
N GLN A 159 -7.62 -13.79 6.46
CA GLN A 159 -9.08 -13.83 6.59
C GLN A 159 -9.61 -15.23 6.88
N GLU A 160 -8.72 -16.16 7.24
CA GLU A 160 -9.09 -17.51 7.61
C GLU A 160 -10.11 -17.51 8.77
N GLY A 161 -11.09 -18.40 8.69
CA GLY A 161 -12.21 -18.45 9.65
C GLY A 161 -13.31 -17.40 9.45
N GLN A 162 -13.14 -16.40 8.57
CA GLN A 162 -14.22 -15.47 8.24
C GLN A 162 -15.23 -16.14 7.29
N LYS A 163 -16.52 -16.13 7.64
CA LYS A 163 -17.60 -16.70 6.80
C LYS A 163 -17.75 -16.02 5.44
N SER A 164 -17.43 -14.72 5.38
CA SER A 164 -17.52 -13.92 4.15
C SER A 164 -16.33 -12.96 4.11
N PRO A 165 -15.15 -13.42 3.67
CA PRO A 165 -13.96 -12.60 3.53
C PRO A 165 -14.20 -11.47 2.53
N VAL A 166 -13.79 -10.25 2.88
CA VAL A 166 -13.96 -9.07 2.04
C VAL A 166 -12.68 -8.24 2.07
N ILE A 167 -12.25 -7.84 0.88
CA ILE A 167 -11.16 -6.90 0.66
C ILE A 167 -11.71 -5.61 0.09
N ILE A 168 -11.42 -4.50 0.75
CA ILE A 168 -11.62 -3.16 0.23
C ILE A 168 -10.36 -2.76 -0.51
N ASN A 169 -10.43 -2.62 -1.83
CA ASN A 169 -9.30 -2.17 -2.63
C ASN A 169 -9.22 -0.63 -2.63
N LEU A 170 -8.25 -0.11 -1.88
CA LEU A 170 -7.83 1.29 -1.89
C LEU A 170 -6.46 1.47 -2.56
N ALA A 171 -5.89 0.42 -3.16
CA ALA A 171 -4.64 0.50 -3.90
C ALA A 171 -4.90 1.00 -5.33
N SER A 172 -3.85 1.44 -6.02
CA SER A 172 -3.90 1.63 -7.47
C SER A 172 -3.97 0.28 -8.19
N GLU A 173 -4.46 0.30 -9.43
CA GLU A 173 -4.47 -0.86 -10.32
C GLU A 173 -3.07 -1.48 -10.50
N GLU A 174 -2.02 -0.65 -10.56
CA GLU A 174 -0.63 -1.12 -10.65
C GLU A 174 -0.28 -2.05 -9.49
N TYR A 175 -0.64 -1.70 -8.26
CA TYR A 175 -0.33 -2.53 -7.10
C TYR A 175 -1.33 -3.68 -6.96
N PHE A 176 -2.63 -3.43 -7.15
CA PHE A 176 -3.65 -4.46 -6.99
C PHE A 176 -3.48 -5.61 -8.00
N LYS A 177 -2.91 -5.35 -9.19
CA LYS A 177 -2.62 -6.37 -10.20
C LYS A 177 -1.71 -7.51 -9.71
N VAL A 178 -0.92 -7.32 -8.65
CA VAL A 178 -0.11 -8.40 -8.05
C VAL A 178 -0.97 -9.42 -7.30
N VAL A 179 -2.19 -9.05 -6.91
CA VAL A 179 -3.10 -9.94 -6.20
C VAL A 179 -3.72 -10.89 -7.22
N ASP A 180 -3.27 -12.15 -7.22
CA ASP A 180 -3.85 -13.19 -8.06
C ASP A 180 -5.30 -13.49 -7.65
N GLN A 181 -6.24 -12.91 -8.39
CA GLN A 181 -7.67 -13.06 -8.14
C GLN A 181 -8.17 -14.49 -8.32
N LYS A 182 -7.43 -15.36 -9.02
CA LYS A 182 -7.81 -16.79 -9.14
C LYS A 182 -7.53 -17.56 -7.86
N THR A 183 -6.50 -17.16 -7.12
CA THR A 183 -6.15 -17.76 -5.82
C THR A 183 -6.92 -17.09 -4.67
N LEU A 184 -7.37 -15.84 -4.85
CA LEU A 184 -8.00 -15.07 -3.79
C LEU A 184 -9.40 -15.60 -3.42
N ASN A 185 -9.58 -15.95 -2.15
CA ASN A 185 -10.82 -16.45 -1.55
C ASN A 185 -11.57 -15.33 -0.81
N ALA A 186 -11.64 -14.15 -1.40
CA ALA A 186 -12.30 -13.00 -0.82
C ALA A 186 -13.03 -12.18 -1.89
N ARG A 187 -14.19 -11.65 -1.53
CA ARG A 187 -14.90 -10.67 -2.34
C ARG A 187 -14.10 -9.37 -2.35
N VAL A 188 -13.90 -8.79 -3.53
CA VAL A 188 -13.19 -7.52 -3.68
C VAL A 188 -14.21 -6.41 -3.91
N VAL A 189 -14.15 -5.36 -3.10
CA VAL A 189 -14.94 -4.14 -3.26
C VAL A 189 -14.00 -2.99 -3.61
N GLN A 190 -14.19 -2.40 -4.79
CA GLN A 190 -13.40 -1.28 -5.27
C GLN A 190 -13.97 0.05 -4.76
N CYS A 191 -13.15 0.86 -4.07
CA CYS A 191 -13.52 2.26 -3.82
C CYS A 191 -12.97 3.16 -4.93
N VAL A 192 -13.83 4.03 -5.47
CA VAL A 192 -13.49 4.99 -6.53
C VAL A 192 -13.84 6.39 -6.08
N PHE A 193 -12.86 7.29 -6.14
CA PHE A 193 -13.02 8.69 -5.74
C PHE A 193 -13.00 9.57 -6.98
N GLN A 194 -14.06 10.34 -7.17
CA GLN A 194 -14.26 11.21 -8.32
C GLN A 194 -14.46 12.66 -7.88
N ASP A 195 -13.86 13.58 -8.62
CA ASP A 195 -14.02 15.01 -8.46
C ASP A 195 -14.74 15.57 -9.69
N TRP A 196 -15.57 16.59 -9.48
CA TRP A 196 -16.21 17.30 -10.60
C TRP A 196 -15.18 18.23 -11.27
N LYS A 197 -14.91 18.03 -12.56
CA LYS A 197 -13.99 18.86 -13.33
C LYS A 197 -14.33 18.87 -14.82
N ASN A 198 -14.49 20.08 -15.38
CA ASN A 198 -14.91 20.31 -16.77
C ASN A 198 -16.22 19.57 -17.08
N ASP A 199 -17.25 19.84 -16.28
CA ASP A 199 -18.62 19.32 -16.42
C ASP A 199 -18.76 17.79 -16.44
N ALA A 200 -17.78 17.09 -15.86
CA ALA A 200 -17.80 15.65 -15.72
C ALA A 200 -17.13 15.19 -14.43
N TRP A 201 -17.57 14.02 -13.95
CA TRP A 201 -16.92 13.31 -12.85
C TRP A 201 -15.65 12.61 -13.35
N LYS A 202 -14.50 12.92 -12.73
CA LYS A 202 -13.21 12.37 -13.12
C LYS A 202 -12.42 11.90 -11.91
N VAL A 203 -11.63 10.83 -12.10
CA VAL A 203 -10.63 10.43 -11.11
C VAL A 203 -9.42 11.34 -11.29
N ILE A 204 -9.23 12.29 -10.38
CA ILE A 204 -8.04 13.16 -10.37
C ILE A 204 -6.97 12.48 -9.50
N SER A 205 -5.87 12.05 -10.11
CA SER A 205 -4.90 11.13 -9.49
C SER A 205 -4.43 11.53 -8.09
N PHE A 206 -4.06 12.80 -7.87
CA PHE A 206 -3.60 13.28 -6.57
C PHE A 206 -4.72 13.27 -5.52
N HIS A 207 -5.90 13.77 -5.87
CA HIS A 207 -7.08 13.77 -4.97
C HIS A 207 -7.51 12.34 -4.64
N ALA A 208 -7.58 11.45 -5.63
CA ALA A 208 -7.96 10.06 -5.44
C ALA A 208 -6.98 9.30 -4.54
N LYS A 209 -5.67 9.58 -4.64
CA LYS A 209 -4.68 9.02 -3.70
C LYS A 209 -4.92 9.50 -2.27
N ARG A 210 -5.12 10.81 -2.07
CA ARG A 210 -5.45 11.36 -0.75
C ARG A 210 -6.73 10.77 -0.18
N ALA A 211 -7.77 10.67 -1.00
CA ALA A 211 -9.07 10.10 -0.62
C ALA A 211 -9.00 8.62 -0.22
N ARG A 212 -8.12 7.83 -0.85
CA ARG A 212 -7.83 6.44 -0.41
C ARG A 212 -7.24 6.41 1.01
N GLY A 213 -6.32 7.34 1.30
CA GLY A 213 -5.78 7.55 2.65
C GLY A 213 -6.85 7.92 3.66
N LEU A 214 -7.67 8.91 3.32
CA LEU A 214 -8.79 9.37 4.15
C LEU A 214 -9.80 8.24 4.42
N MET A 215 -10.11 7.42 3.42
CA MET A 215 -11.01 6.27 3.57
C MET A 215 -10.40 5.21 4.50
N ALA A 216 -9.11 4.90 4.37
CA ALA A 216 -8.43 4.01 5.30
C ALA A 216 -8.44 4.57 6.73
N ARG A 217 -8.17 5.88 6.88
CA ARG A 217 -8.27 6.56 8.18
C ARG A 217 -9.68 6.45 8.76
N TYR A 218 -10.71 6.77 7.97
CA TYR A 218 -12.11 6.67 8.37
C TYR A 218 -12.45 5.26 8.86
N ALA A 219 -12.03 4.24 8.10
CA ALA A 219 -12.23 2.84 8.50
C ALA A 219 -11.53 2.51 9.82
N ILE A 220 -10.30 2.99 10.03
CA ILE A 220 -9.54 2.77 11.26
C ILE A 220 -10.20 3.46 12.46
N THR A 221 -10.55 4.74 12.31
CA THR A 221 -11.07 5.54 13.42
C THR A 221 -12.47 5.09 13.84
N HIS A 222 -13.28 4.59 12.90
CA HIS A 222 -14.64 4.09 13.16
C HIS A 222 -14.71 2.56 13.27
N LYS A 223 -13.58 1.85 13.16
CA LYS A 223 -13.49 0.37 13.19
C LYS A 223 -14.46 -0.31 12.23
N ILE A 224 -14.54 0.19 11.00
CA ILE A 224 -15.51 -0.30 10.00
C ILE A 224 -15.17 -1.74 9.60
N ALA A 225 -16.11 -2.65 9.84
CA ALA A 225 -15.93 -4.10 9.63
C ALA A 225 -16.76 -4.66 8.46
N LYS A 226 -17.57 -3.84 7.79
CA LYS A 226 -18.41 -4.23 6.66
C LYS A 226 -18.42 -3.15 5.55
N PRO A 227 -18.56 -3.50 4.26
CA PRO A 227 -18.57 -2.52 3.16
C PRO A 227 -19.63 -1.42 3.31
N GLU A 228 -20.80 -1.77 3.84
CA GLU A 228 -21.92 -0.83 4.00
C GLU A 228 -21.56 0.32 4.95
N GLY A 229 -20.71 0.07 5.95
CA GLY A 229 -20.23 1.09 6.87
C GLY A 229 -19.35 2.15 6.21
N LEU A 230 -18.81 1.90 5.01
CA LEU A 230 -18.01 2.87 4.27
C LEU A 230 -18.87 3.91 3.52
N GLN A 231 -20.17 3.64 3.33
CA GLN A 231 -21.07 4.53 2.58
C GLN A 231 -21.29 5.86 3.30
N ALA A 232 -21.04 5.93 4.61
CA ALA A 232 -21.12 7.15 5.41
C ALA A 232 -19.81 7.98 5.41
N PHE A 233 -18.81 7.60 4.60
CA PHE A 233 -17.60 8.39 4.43
C PHE A 233 -17.90 9.76 3.79
N ASP A 234 -17.52 10.82 4.50
CA ASP A 234 -17.82 12.22 4.15
C ASP A 234 -16.60 13.17 4.18
N SER A 235 -15.39 12.61 4.34
CA SER A 235 -14.19 13.42 4.55
C SER A 235 -13.87 14.32 3.36
N GLU A 236 -13.49 15.57 3.66
CA GLU A 236 -13.14 16.59 2.66
C GLU A 236 -14.21 16.83 1.57
N GLY A 237 -15.48 16.58 1.87
CA GLY A 237 -16.61 16.84 0.97
C GLY A 237 -16.86 15.75 -0.08
N TYR A 238 -16.20 14.60 0.02
CA TYR A 238 -16.64 13.41 -0.70
C TYR A 238 -17.97 12.91 -0.11
N ALA A 239 -18.83 12.33 -0.95
CA ALA A 239 -20.04 11.65 -0.51
C ALA A 239 -20.29 10.41 -1.36
N TYR A 240 -20.85 9.36 -0.77
CA TYR A 240 -21.25 8.15 -1.50
C TYR A 240 -22.33 8.46 -2.55
N ASP A 241 -22.14 7.96 -3.77
CA ASP A 241 -23.12 8.06 -4.84
C ASP A 241 -23.69 6.67 -5.14
N ALA A 242 -24.90 6.41 -4.64
CA ALA A 242 -25.59 5.14 -4.82
C ALA A 242 -25.88 4.82 -6.30
N SER A 243 -26.16 5.84 -7.12
CA SER A 243 -26.48 5.65 -8.54
C SER A 243 -25.27 5.25 -9.38
N ALA A 244 -24.08 5.65 -8.96
CA ALA A 244 -22.81 5.32 -9.61
C ALA A 244 -22.15 4.05 -9.02
N SER A 245 -22.72 3.50 -7.95
CA SER A 245 -22.17 2.38 -7.20
C SER A 245 -22.87 1.06 -7.54
N SER A 246 -22.18 -0.03 -7.25
CA SER A 246 -22.70 -1.40 -7.31
C SER A 246 -22.25 -2.16 -6.06
N ALA A 247 -22.62 -3.44 -5.97
CA ALA A 247 -22.22 -4.29 -4.85
C ALA A 247 -20.68 -4.28 -4.65
N ASP A 248 -19.91 -4.40 -5.74
CA ASP A 248 -18.44 -4.55 -5.70
C ASP A 248 -17.69 -3.25 -6.06
N LYS A 249 -18.41 -2.13 -6.17
CA LYS A 249 -17.82 -0.82 -6.50
C LYS A 249 -18.54 0.30 -5.76
N LEU A 250 -17.84 0.93 -4.83
CA LEU A 250 -18.34 2.10 -4.10
C LEU A 250 -17.75 3.37 -4.70
N VAL A 251 -18.60 4.23 -5.24
CA VAL A 251 -18.21 5.51 -5.83
C VAL A 251 -18.48 6.63 -4.84
N PHE A 252 -17.45 7.43 -4.57
CA PHE A 252 -17.51 8.64 -3.75
C PHE A 252 -17.20 9.85 -4.61
N ARG A 253 -18.03 10.88 -4.53
CA ARG A 253 -18.00 12.06 -5.40
C ARG A 253 -17.86 13.33 -4.59
N ARG A 254 -17.03 14.24 -5.06
CA ARG A 254 -16.82 15.57 -4.49
C ARG A 254 -16.96 16.65 -5.55
N LYS A 255 -17.90 17.58 -5.37
CA LYS A 255 -17.86 18.86 -6.10
C LYS A 255 -16.92 19.77 -5.33
N GLN A 256 -15.74 20.07 -5.88
CA GLN A 256 -14.95 21.17 -5.34
C GLN A 256 -15.76 22.46 -5.54
N ALA A 257 -15.88 23.25 -4.47
CA ALA A 257 -16.34 24.64 -4.56
C ALA A 257 -15.26 25.49 -5.24
#